data_AF-A0A8T5LF15-F1
#
_entry.id   AF-A0A8T5LF15-F1
#
_cell.length_a   1.000
_cell.length_b   1.000
_cell.length_c   1.000
_cell.angle_alpha   90.00
_cell.angle_beta   90.00
_cell.angle_gamma   90.00
#
_symmetry.space_group_name_H-M   'P 1'
#
loop_
_entity.id
_entity.type
_entity.pdbx_description
1 polymer ?
#
loop_
_entity_poly.entity_id
_entity_poly.type
_entity_poly.pdbx_seq_one_letter_code
_entity_poly.pdbx_strand_id
1 'polypeptide(L)' 'DQVNRKIESYVKQYVICEKCGRPDTKIAQEGDFVFLVCEACGAKQPIKKV' A
#
# COMPACT_ATOMS: atom_id res chain seq x y z
N ASP A 1 -16.46 -9.39 -14.89
CA ASP A 1 -15.67 -8.32 -14.25
C ASP A 1 -14.26 -8.74 -13.83
N GLN A 2 -13.29 -8.69 -14.74
CA GLN A 2 -11.87 -8.86 -14.38
C GLN A 2 -11.28 -7.60 -13.73
N VAL A 3 -11.87 -6.43 -13.99
CA VAL A 3 -11.38 -5.14 -13.52
C VAL A 3 -11.58 -4.98 -12.01
N ASN A 4 -12.78 -5.30 -11.49
CA ASN A 4 -13.06 -5.19 -10.05
C ASN A 4 -12.10 -6.03 -9.19
N ARG A 5 -11.75 -7.25 -9.63
CA ARG A 5 -10.80 -8.10 -8.88
C ARG A 5 -9.40 -7.49 -8.79
N LYS A 6 -8.94 -6.84 -9.87
CA LYS A 6 -7.64 -6.15 -9.88
C LYS A 6 -7.66 -4.90 -8.99
N ILE A 7 -8.78 -4.17 -8.98
CA ILE A 7 -8.94 -3.00 -8.11
C ILE A 7 -8.93 -3.43 -6.65
N GLU A 8 -9.69 -4.47 -6.28
CA GLU A 8 -9.71 -4.98 -4.91
C GLU A 8 -8.34 -5.45 -4.43
N SER A 9 -7.59 -6.17 -5.27
CA SER A 9 -6.23 -6.60 -4.92
C SER A 9 -5.29 -5.41 -4.74
N TYR A 10 -5.41 -4.39 -5.60
CA TYR A 10 -4.59 -3.19 -5.51
C TYR A 10 -4.90 -2.39 -4.25
N VAL A 11 -6.19 -2.19 -3.93
CA VAL A 11 -6.63 -1.50 -2.73
C VAL A 11 -6.15 -2.23 -1.47
N LYS A 12 -6.26 -3.57 -1.43
CA LYS A 12 -5.78 -4.35 -0.29
C LYS A 12 -4.27 -4.29 -0.11
N GLN A 13 -3.48 -4.22 -1.18
CA GLN A 13 -2.02 -4.22 -1.10
C GLN A 13 -1.41 -2.84 -0.89
N TYR A 14 -2.00 -1.79 -1.47
CA TYR A 14 -1.38 -0.47 -1.55
C TYR A 14 -2.15 0.60 -0.76
N VAL A 15 -3.42 0.37 -0.45
CA VAL A 15 -4.26 1.36 0.24
C VAL A 15 -4.53 0.94 1.68
N ILE A 16 -4.92 -0.32 1.90
CA ILE A 16 -5.27 -0.80 3.25
C ILE A 16 -4.00 -1.21 4.00
N CYS A 17 -3.75 -0.60 5.14
CA CYS A 17 -2.70 -1.05 6.04
C CYS A 17 -3.11 -2.33 6.78
N GLU A 18 -2.31 -3.39 6.69
CA GLU A 18 -2.56 -4.67 7.38
C GLU A 18 -2.54 -4.57 8.91
N LYS A 19 -1.93 -3.52 9.45
CA LYS A 19 -1.81 -3.33 10.91
C LYS A 19 -3.04 -2.69 11.55
N CYS A 20 -3.63 -1.68 10.90
CA CYS A 20 -4.71 -0.87 11.47
C CYS A 20 -6.01 -0.94 10.67
N GLY A 21 -6.01 -1.57 9.49
CA GLY A 21 -7.17 -1.63 8.59
C GLY A 21 -7.58 -0.28 8.00
N ARG A 22 -6.78 0.78 8.22
CA ARG A 22 -7.07 2.11 7.67
C ARG A 22 -6.49 2.27 6.27
N PRO A 23 -7.19 3.00 5.39
CA PRO A 23 -6.72 3.33 4.04
C PRO A 23 -5.67 4.45 4.02
N ASP A 24 -5.20 4.92 5.18
CA ASP A 24 -4.27 6.04 5.34
C ASP A 24 -2.81 5.61 5.16
N THR A 25 -2.42 5.35 3.90
CA THR A 25 -1.05 5.02 3.49
C THR A 25 -0.49 6.05 2.51
N LYS A 26 0.80 6.35 2.64
CA LYS A 26 1.60 7.15 1.72
C LYS A 26 2.64 6.29 1.04
N ILE A 27 2.94 6.63 -0.21
CA ILE A 27 4.01 5.98 -0.96
C ILE A 27 5.23 6.90 -0.89
N ALA A 28 6.30 6.43 -0.24
CA ALA A 28 7.59 7.10 -0.16
C ALA A 28 8.58 6.38 -1.07
N GLN A 29 9.20 7.08 -2.01
CA GLN A 29 10.24 6.52 -2.87
C GLN A 29 11.61 6.92 -2.35
N GLU A 30 12.44 5.94 -2.02
CA GLU A 30 13.83 6.14 -1.60
C GLU A 30 14.74 5.40 -2.60
N GLY A 31 15.28 6.13 -3.57
CA GLY A 31 16.08 5.58 -4.68
C GLY A 31 15.24 4.71 -5.61
N ASP A 32 15.73 3.50 -5.87
CA ASP A 32 15.04 2.46 -6.66
C ASP A 32 13.95 1.71 -5.87
N PHE A 33 13.89 1.91 -4.56
CA PHE A 33 12.92 1.23 -3.70
C PHE A 33 11.72 2.13 -3.40
N VAL A 34 10.55 1.52 -3.41
CA VAL A 34 9.31 2.17 -3.02
C VAL A 34 8.85 1.58 -1.70
N PHE A 35 8.47 2.44 -0.77
CA PHE A 35 7.99 2.09 0.55
C PHE A 35 6.57 2.60 0.72
N LEU A 36 5.70 1.75 1.23
CA LEU A 36 4.38 2.14 1.72
C LEU A 36 4.51 2.48 3.20
N VAL A 37 4.20 3.72 3.56
CA VAL A 37 4.26 4.25 4.92
C VAL A 37 2.86 4.61 5.37
N CYS A 38 2.34 3.90 6.36
CA CYS A 38 1.06 4.20 7.00
C CYS A 38 1.19 5.44 7.89
N GLU A 39 0.48 6.52 7.59
CA GLU A 39 0.52 7.75 8.42
C GLU A 39 -0.27 7.57 9.72
N ALA A 40 -1.30 6.71 9.73
CA ALA A 40 -2.11 6.47 10.91
C ALA A 40 -1.42 5.59 11.98
N CYS A 41 -0.46 4.76 11.58
CA CYS A 41 0.12 3.72 12.43
C CYS A 41 1.65 3.64 12.40
N GLY A 42 2.30 4.38 11.51
CA GLY A 42 3.76 4.41 11.34
C GLY A 42 4.36 3.14 10.73
N ALA A 43 3.54 2.21 10.24
CA ALA A 43 4.04 0.99 9.59
C ALA A 43 4.74 1.35 8.27
N LYS A 44 6.00 0.96 8.10
CA LYS A 44 6.77 1.09 6.85
C LYS A 44 6.95 -0.30 6.25
N GLN A 45 6.41 -0.52 5.06
CA GLN A 45 6.54 -1.78 4.33
C GLN A 45 7.16 -1.50 2.95
N PRO A 46 8.23 -2.21 2.54
CA PRO A 46 8.75 -2.10 1.19
C PRO A 46 7.76 -2.71 0.20
N ILE A 47 7.40 -1.96 -0.84
CA ILE A 47 6.58 -2.45 -1.95
C ILE A 47 7.45 -2.56 -3.20
N LYS A 48 7.40 -3.73 -3.85
CA LYS A 48 7.97 -3.87 -5.19
C LYS A 48 6.99 -3.26 -6.18
N LYS A 49 7.43 -2.28 -6.96
CA LYS A 49 6.75 -1.93 -8.21
C LYS A 49 6.74 -3.20 -9.07
N VAL A 50 5.54 -3.71 -9.33
CA VAL A 50 5.30 -4.77 -10.32
C VAL A 50 5.24 -4.13 -11.70
#